data_AF-A0A7C6FHE7-F1
#
_entry.id   AF-A0A7C6FHE7-F1
#
_cell.length_a   1.000
_cell.length_b   1.000
_cell.length_c   1.000
_cell.angle_alpha   90.00
_cell.angle_beta   90.00
_cell.angle_gamma   90.00
#
_symmetry.space_group_name_H-M   'P 1'
#
loop_
_entity.id
_entity.type
_entity.pdbx_description
1 polymer ?
#
loop_
_entity_poly.entity_id
_entity_poly.type
_entity_poly.pdbx_seq_one_letter_code
_entity_poly.pdbx_strand_id
1 'polypeptide(L)'
;MVFDTQGQDARPQFTNADLARRKELLELTAECEATLAGYQPLVRAQVDEIVRTFYEHQTKVPEIKDLIRNEESLARLKQAMRSYVVDLFAGTYGASYAHGRTKIGQAHARLGVAPWLYIAS
;
A
#
# COMPACT_ATOMS: atom_id res chain seq x y z
N MET A 1 23.22 -8.79 0.56
CA MET A 1 22.05 -8.71 1.46
C MET A 1 21.56 -10.14 1.63
N VAL A 2 21.84 -10.77 2.77
CA VAL A 2 21.56 -12.19 3.00
C VAL A 2 20.14 -12.29 3.54
N PHE A 3 19.26 -12.98 2.83
CA PHE A 3 17.96 -13.38 3.36
C PHE A 3 18.18 -14.64 4.19
N ASP A 4 18.05 -14.52 5.51
CA ASP A 4 18.09 -15.64 6.44
C ASP A 4 16.84 -16.53 6.26
N THR A 5 17.07 -17.81 5.98
CA THR A 5 16.09 -18.88 5.82
C THR A 5 15.98 -19.71 7.10
N GLN A 6 15.50 -19.09 8.18
CA GLN A 6 15.14 -19.79 9.42
C GLN A 6 13.71 -19.39 9.82
N GLY A 7 12.81 -20.38 9.85
CA GLY A 7 11.40 -20.20 10.15
C GLY A 7 11.16 -19.79 11.61
N GLN A 8 10.86 -18.52 11.82
CA GLN A 8 9.96 -18.04 12.86
C GLN A 8 9.04 -17.00 12.23
N ASP A 9 7.79 -16.94 12.68
CA ASP A 9 6.82 -15.91 12.32
C ASP A 9 7.25 -14.54 12.89
N ALA A 10 8.43 -14.06 12.48
CA ALA A 10 9.01 -12.78 12.86
C ALA A 10 8.32 -11.67 12.05
N ARG A 11 7.01 -11.51 12.28
CA ARG A 11 6.32 -10.29 11.88
C ARG A 11 7.10 -9.13 12.48
N PRO A 12 7.58 -8.16 11.68
CA PRO A 12 8.16 -6.95 12.24
C PRO A 12 7.10 -6.32 13.13
N GLN A 13 7.31 -6.36 14.45
CA GLN A 13 6.47 -5.62 15.36
C GLN A 13 6.90 -4.16 15.24
N PHE A 14 6.02 -3.34 14.67
CA PHE A 14 6.25 -1.90 14.64
C PHE A 14 6.04 -1.36 16.04
N THR A 15 7.12 -1.16 16.79
CA THR A 15 7.04 -0.45 18.06
C THR A 15 6.70 1.02 17.80
N ASN A 16 6.15 1.71 18.79
CA ASN A 16 5.90 3.14 18.68
C ASN A 16 7.21 3.93 18.41
N ALA A 17 8.34 3.47 18.96
CA ALA A 17 9.65 4.06 18.71
C ALA A 17 10.10 3.89 17.25
N ASP A 18 9.93 2.70 16.67
CA ASP A 18 10.25 2.46 15.26
C ASP A 18 9.41 3.33 14.32
N LEU A 19 8.12 3.46 14.62
CA LEU A 19 7.21 4.30 13.84
C LEU A 19 7.56 5.78 13.95
N ALA A 20 7.86 6.25 15.16
CA ALA A 20 8.29 7.63 15.38
C ALA A 20 9.57 7.92 14.59
N ARG A 21 10.56 7.02 14.63
CA ARG A 21 11.81 7.18 13.86
C ARG A 21 11.56 7.20 12.36
N ARG A 22 10.67 6.35 11.84
CA ARG A 22 10.31 6.35 10.41
C ARG A 22 9.58 7.61 10.00
N LYS A 23 8.66 8.12 10.83
CA LYS A 23 7.98 9.39 10.57
C LYS A 23 8.97 10.55 10.53
N GLU A 24 9.93 10.57 11.44
CA GLU A 24 11.01 11.56 11.46
C GLU A 24 11.85 11.50 10.16
N LEU A 25 12.27 10.31 9.73
CA LEU A 25 13.02 10.13 8.48
C LEU A 25 12.26 10.53 7.21
N LEU A 26 10.92 10.47 7.26
CA LEU A 26 10.03 10.86 6.17
C LEU A 26 9.53 12.30 6.30
N GLU A 27 9.92 13.03 7.35
CA GLU A 27 9.40 14.34 7.69
C GLU A 27 7.86 14.37 7.80
N LEU A 28 7.24 13.23 8.18
CA LEU A 28 5.80 13.09 8.34
C LEU A 28 5.38 13.62 9.71
N THR A 29 5.11 14.93 9.77
CA THR A 29 4.70 15.62 10.99
C THR A 29 3.21 15.44 11.30
N ALA A 30 2.79 15.78 12.52
CA ALA A 30 1.36 15.80 12.88
C ALA A 30 0.53 16.78 12.01
N GLU A 31 1.14 17.87 11.53
CA GLU A 31 0.49 18.80 10.60
C GLU A 31 0.25 18.15 9.22
N CYS A 32 1.23 17.36 8.73
CA CYS A 32 1.04 16.56 7.54
C CYS A 32 -0.10 15.54 7.72
N GLU A 33 -0.16 14.87 8.88
CA GLU A 33 -1.24 13.90 9.18
C GLU A 33 -2.62 14.58 9.18
N ALA A 34 -2.75 15.74 9.83
CA ALA A 34 -3.99 16.52 9.85
C ALA A 34 -4.37 17.03 8.44
N THR A 35 -3.39 17.47 7.65
CA THR A 35 -3.59 17.92 6.27
C THR A 35 -4.10 16.77 5.40
N LEU A 36 -3.46 15.59 5.48
CA LEU A 36 -3.89 14.39 4.75
C LEU A 36 -5.32 13.99 5.16
N ALA A 37 -5.65 14.01 6.45
CA ALA A 37 -7.01 13.74 6.93
C ALA A 37 -8.04 14.70 6.32
N GLY A 38 -7.70 15.99 6.21
CA GLY A 38 -8.56 17.02 5.62
C GLY A 38 -8.90 16.77 4.15
N TYR A 39 -8.01 16.11 3.40
CA TYR A 39 -8.25 15.74 1.99
C TYR A 39 -9.05 14.45 1.82
N GLN A 40 -9.24 13.64 2.87
CA GLN A 40 -9.91 12.34 2.73
C GLN A 40 -11.32 12.43 2.10
N PRO A 41 -12.19 13.41 2.42
CA PRO A 41 -13.50 13.53 1.77
C PRO A 41 -13.40 13.74 0.26
N LEU A 42 -12.46 14.57 -0.19
CA LEU A 42 -12.20 14.81 -1.61
C LEU A 42 -11.70 13.53 -2.31
N VAL A 43 -10.77 12.82 -1.67
CA VAL A 43 -10.23 11.56 -2.21
C VAL A 43 -11.32 10.49 -2.29
N ARG A 44 -12.19 10.38 -1.29
CA ARG A 44 -13.33 9.44 -1.31
C ARG A 44 -14.27 9.71 -2.48
N ALA A 45 -14.53 10.98 -2.82
CA ALA A 45 -15.37 11.33 -3.96
C ALA A 45 -14.74 10.88 -5.30
N GLN A 46 -13.42 10.91 -5.41
CA GLN A 46 -12.70 10.62 -6.66
C GLN A 46 -12.08 9.22 -6.72
N VAL A 47 -12.21 8.40 -5.68
CA VAL A 47 -11.47 7.14 -5.54
C VAL A 47 -11.76 6.16 -6.67
N ASP A 48 -12.99 6.12 -7.17
CA ASP A 48 -13.36 5.25 -8.29
C ASP A 48 -12.57 5.57 -9.57
N GLU A 49 -12.43 6.87 -9.86
CA GLU A 49 -11.73 7.35 -11.04
C GLU A 49 -10.21 7.17 -10.92
N ILE A 50 -9.66 7.42 -9.73
CA ILE A 50 -8.23 7.16 -9.41
C ILE A 50 -7.91 5.68 -9.65
N VAL A 51 -8.74 4.78 -9.10
CA VAL A 51 -8.52 3.33 -9.21
C VAL A 51 -8.75 2.81 -10.63
N ARG A 52 -9.74 3.35 -11.35
CA ARG A 52 -9.96 3.03 -12.77
C ARG A 52 -8.71 3.37 -13.58
N THR A 53 -8.24 4.61 -13.47
CA THR A 53 -7.07 5.11 -14.20
C THR A 53 -5.81 4.33 -13.86
N PHE A 54 -5.59 4.05 -12.57
CA PHE A 54 -4.48 3.22 -12.12
C PHE A 54 -4.45 1.86 -12.84
N TYR A 55 -5.52 1.07 -12.79
CA TYR A 55 -5.52 -0.25 -13.43
C TYR A 55 -5.53 -0.19 -14.96
N GLU A 56 -6.01 0.89 -15.58
CA GLU A 56 -5.84 1.12 -17.03
C GLU A 56 -4.38 1.33 -17.43
N HIS A 57 -3.56 1.94 -16.58
CA HIS A 57 -2.12 2.03 -16.79
C HIS A 57 -1.42 0.72 -16.47
N GLN A 58 -1.72 0.11 -15.31
CA GLN A 58 -1.05 -1.12 -14.88
C GLN A 58 -1.28 -2.29 -15.85
N THR A 59 -2.48 -2.43 -16.43
CA THR A 59 -2.78 -3.51 -17.40
C THR A 59 -2.14 -3.32 -18.78
N LYS A 60 -1.48 -2.17 -19.03
CA LYS A 60 -0.63 -1.96 -20.22
C LYS A 60 0.78 -2.52 -20.04
N VAL A 61 1.19 -2.83 -18.81
CA VAL A 61 2.48 -3.45 -18.49
C VAL A 61 2.31 -4.97 -18.59
N PRO A 62 2.95 -5.68 -19.54
CA PRO A 62 2.77 -7.12 -19.73
C PRO A 62 3.00 -7.93 -18.45
N GLU A 63 4.07 -7.62 -17.71
CA GLU A 63 4.44 -8.30 -16.48
C GLU A 63 3.37 -8.20 -15.41
N ILE A 64 2.61 -7.09 -15.36
CA ILE A 64 1.52 -6.90 -14.40
C ILE A 64 0.24 -7.54 -14.92
N LYS A 65 -0.04 -7.42 -16.22
CA LYS A 65 -1.19 -8.05 -16.85
C LYS A 65 -1.18 -9.56 -16.67
N ASP A 66 -0.04 -10.21 -16.80
CA ASP A 66 0.12 -11.66 -16.65
C ASP A 66 -0.15 -12.14 -15.21
N LEU A 67 0.06 -11.27 -14.21
CA LEU A 67 -0.27 -11.54 -12.80
C LEU A 67 -1.79 -11.43 -12.53
N ILE A 68 -2.52 -10.67 -13.35
CA ILE A 68 -3.96 -10.47 -13.21
C ILE A 68 -4.72 -11.55 -14.00
N ARG A 69 -5.10 -12.61 -13.27
CA ARG A 69 -5.65 -13.86 -13.85
C ARG A 69 -6.92 -13.68 -14.69
N ASN A 70 -7.86 -12.87 -14.23
CA ASN A 70 -9.19 -12.70 -14.84
C ASN A 70 -9.89 -11.43 -14.33
N GLU A 71 -11.04 -11.10 -14.93
CA GLU A 71 -11.84 -9.92 -14.59
C GLU A 71 -12.33 -9.90 -13.14
N GLU A 72 -12.69 -11.07 -12.59
CA GLU A 72 -13.11 -11.19 -11.19
C GLU A 72 -11.96 -10.82 -10.23
N SER A 73 -10.75 -11.27 -10.54
CA SER A 73 -9.55 -10.91 -9.77
C SER A 73 -9.25 -9.41 -9.89
N LEU A 74 -9.41 -8.84 -11.09
CA LEU A 74 -9.27 -7.40 -11.28
C LEU A 74 -10.30 -6.60 -10.48
N ALA A 75 -11.56 -7.05 -10.42
CA ALA A 75 -12.60 -6.40 -9.64
C ALA A 75 -12.27 -6.39 -8.14
N ARG A 76 -11.80 -7.51 -7.59
CA ARG A 76 -11.32 -7.59 -6.19
C ARG A 76 -10.13 -6.67 -5.93
N LEU A 77 -9.16 -6.63 -6.85
CA LEU A 77 -7.99 -5.78 -6.78
C LEU A 77 -8.37 -4.28 -6.80
N LYS A 78 -9.32 -3.88 -7.65
CA LYS A 78 -9.89 -2.54 -7.64
C LYS A 78 -10.54 -2.20 -6.30
N GLN A 79 -11.32 -3.11 -5.73
CA GLN A 79 -11.94 -2.88 -4.41
C GLN A 79 -10.90 -2.69 -3.31
N ALA A 80 -9.88 -3.55 -3.24
CA ALA A 80 -8.80 -3.43 -2.27
C ALA A 80 -8.02 -2.12 -2.46
N MET A 81 -7.78 -1.72 -3.71
CA MET A 81 -7.06 -0.47 -4.03
C MET A 81 -7.85 0.77 -3.61
N ARG A 82 -9.19 0.77 -3.70
CA ARG A 82 -10.00 1.89 -3.18
C ARG A 82 -9.77 2.11 -1.69
N SER A 83 -9.85 1.03 -0.91
CA SER A 83 -9.55 1.09 0.52
C SER A 83 -8.11 1.55 0.76
N TYR A 84 -7.14 0.99 0.02
CA TYR A 84 -5.74 1.38 0.11
C TYR A 84 -5.54 2.89 -0.06
N VAL A 85 -6.10 3.46 -1.13
CA VAL A 85 -6.01 4.89 -1.47
C VAL A 85 -6.65 5.75 -0.38
N VAL A 86 -7.87 5.42 0.04
CA VAL A 86 -8.56 6.18 1.11
C VAL A 86 -7.78 6.13 2.43
N ASP A 87 -7.20 4.97 2.76
CA ASP A 87 -6.41 4.79 3.98
C ASP A 87 -5.12 5.62 3.95
N LEU A 88 -4.57 5.96 2.78
CA LEU A 88 -3.42 6.88 2.69
C LEU A 88 -3.75 8.27 3.25
N PHE A 89 -5.03 8.62 3.34
CA PHE A 89 -5.53 9.89 3.87
C PHE A 89 -6.22 9.71 5.23
N ALA A 90 -5.95 8.61 5.95
CA ALA A 90 -6.59 8.36 7.25
C ALA A 90 -6.16 9.32 8.36
N GLY A 91 -5.01 9.99 8.22
CA GLY A 91 -4.47 10.90 9.25
C GLY A 91 -4.02 10.21 10.54
N THR A 92 -3.99 8.88 10.58
CA THR A 92 -3.56 8.10 11.74
C THR A 92 -2.66 6.94 11.32
N TYR A 93 -1.34 7.16 11.40
CA TYR A 93 -0.34 6.20 10.90
C TYR A 93 0.37 5.49 12.07
N GLY A 94 -0.38 4.66 12.78
CA GLY A 94 0.10 3.87 13.92
C GLY A 94 0.46 2.41 13.56
N ALA A 95 0.66 1.58 14.58
CA ALA A 95 1.06 0.18 14.41
C ALA A 95 0.05 -0.64 13.58
N SER A 96 -1.26 -0.42 13.77
CA SER A 96 -2.30 -1.09 12.97
C SER A 96 -2.17 -0.75 11.48
N TYR A 97 -1.97 0.52 11.17
CA TYR A 97 -1.74 0.99 9.80
C TYR A 97 -0.49 0.35 9.18
N ALA A 98 0.64 0.41 9.89
CA ALA A 98 1.91 -0.16 9.42
C ALA A 98 1.83 -1.69 9.21
N HIS A 99 1.10 -2.39 10.09
CA HIS A 99 0.84 -3.81 9.93
C HIS A 99 -0.01 -4.11 8.69
N GLY A 100 -1.02 -3.28 8.41
CA GLY A 100 -1.79 -3.34 7.16
C GLY A 100 -0.90 -3.18 5.93
N ARG A 101 -0.03 -2.15 5.90
CA ARG A 101 0.91 -1.94 4.80
C ARG A 101 1.91 -3.09 4.62
N THR A 102 2.32 -3.72 5.72
CA THR A 102 3.21 -4.90 5.67
C THR A 102 2.52 -6.10 5.04
N LYS A 103 1.26 -6.37 5.38
CA LYS A 103 0.47 -7.44 4.73
C LYS A 103 0.35 -7.23 3.22
N ILE A 104 0.21 -5.98 2.79
CA ILE A 104 0.14 -5.63 1.37
C ILE A 104 1.47 -5.89 0.67
N GLY A 105 2.60 -5.46 1.25
CA GLY A 105 3.93 -5.76 0.71
C GLY A 105 4.20 -7.27 0.62
N GLN A 106 3.79 -8.03 1.64
CA GLN A 106 3.87 -9.49 1.63
C GLN A 106 2.98 -10.12 0.55
N ALA A 107 1.80 -9.57 0.29
CA ALA A 107 0.93 -10.04 -0.78
C ALA A 107 1.58 -9.84 -2.16
N HIS A 108 2.19 -8.67 -2.41
CA HIS A 108 2.93 -8.40 -3.65
C HIS A 108 4.10 -9.37 -3.83
N ALA A 109 4.88 -9.60 -2.77
CA ALA A 109 5.99 -10.56 -2.80
C ALA A 109 5.53 -12.00 -3.09
N ARG A 110 4.44 -12.46 -2.46
CA ARG A 110 3.86 -13.80 -2.68
C ARG A 110 3.32 -13.97 -4.10
N LEU A 111 2.80 -12.90 -4.70
CA LEU A 111 2.30 -12.91 -6.07
C LEU A 111 3.44 -12.78 -7.11
N GLY A 112 4.69 -12.59 -6.68
CA GLY A 112 5.83 -12.44 -7.57
C GLY A 112 5.91 -11.06 -8.25
N VAL A 113 5.25 -10.04 -7.71
CA VAL A 113 5.40 -8.67 -8.20
C VAL A 113 6.82 -8.20 -7.90
N ALA A 114 7.59 -7.90 -8.95
CA ALA A 114 8.96 -7.44 -8.79
C ALA A 114 8.99 -6.10 -8.02
N PRO A 115 9.96 -5.86 -7.12
CA PRO A 115 10.02 -4.63 -6.32
C PRO A 115 10.04 -3.34 -7.14
N TRP A 116 10.70 -3.35 -8.31
CA TRP A 116 10.77 -2.18 -9.19
C TRP A 116 9.42 -1.87 -9.85
N LEU A 117 8.60 -2.89 -10.16
CA LEU A 117 7.22 -2.69 -10.60
C LEU A 117 6.40 -2.10 -9.46
N TYR A 118 6.49 -2.69 -8.26
CA TYR A 118 5.72 -2.23 -7.10
C TYR A 118 6.02 -0.79 -6.69
N ILE A 119 7.28 -0.35 -6.77
CA ILE A 119 7.69 1.03 -6.44
C ILE A 119 7.29 2.03 -7.55
N ALA A 120 7.31 1.59 -8.81
CA ALA A 120 6.98 2.45 -9.96
C ALA A 120 5.47 2.55 -10.25
N SER A 121 4.65 1.73 -9.58
CA SER A 121 3.20 1.67 -9.78
C SER A 121 2.46 2.94 -9.35
#